data_AF-A0A7Y5DFK2-F1
#
_entry.id   AF-A0A7Y5DFK2-F1
#
_cell.length_a   1.000
_cell.length_b   1.000
_cell.length_c   1.000
_cell.angle_alpha   90.00
_cell.angle_beta   90.00
_cell.angle_gamma   90.00
#
_symmetry.space_group_name_H-M   'P 1'
#
loop_
_entity.id
_entity.type
_entity.pdbx_description
1 polymer ?
#
loop_
_entity_poly.entity_id
_entity_poly.type
_entity_poly.pdbx_seq_one_letter_code
_entity_poly.pdbx_strand_id
1 'polypeptide(L)'
;MLLTDNRVCQLGPLNSGLVTLLLASLVAWFLLHTGGSRSFLFAGALVLCYGGLVIAALALAHLVLPLALPLSAVALVFVGATDWTHLTAGQRMVLLERDMLRVQQEAVAVREALVLRENRAEALQEDLDQARAAVAQSTGLQQDLSRSADTLRTELAEVQAQEEAARQQLQDLGRELAGLRAVTESSSKLGDAELEQLRDECRRLGIVTQNHHLLGLFRDLKKGAKSLLPALLLGEAGTGKELFARAIHLLSPRSGKPFIAVNMAAISPELFESELFGHVRGSFTGATMDRRGYFELAHHGTLFLDEIGDLRLEHQGKLLRVLQEKTFYRVGATTPTTVDVRIVAATNRDLQRGVTEGWF
;
A
#
# COMPACT_ATOMS: atom_id res chain seq x y z
N MET A 1 54.62 -24.51 127.90
CA MET A 1 55.48 -23.31 127.90
C MET A 1 54.93 -22.39 126.81
N LEU A 2 54.17 -21.34 127.18
CA LEU A 2 54.58 -19.90 127.09
C LEU A 2 55.02 -19.53 125.65
N LEU A 3 54.31 -18.70 124.86
CA LEU A 3 53.73 -17.39 125.16
C LEU A 3 52.37 -17.13 124.48
N THR A 4 51.49 -16.52 125.25
CA THR A 4 50.36 -15.67 124.86
C THR A 4 50.85 -14.25 124.54
N ASP A 5 50.41 -13.67 123.42
CA ASP A 5 50.17 -12.20 123.25
C ASP A 5 49.50 -11.99 121.88
N ASN A 6 48.17 -11.99 121.77
CA ASN A 6 47.24 -10.90 122.06
C ASN A 6 47.47 -9.62 121.23
N ARG A 7 47.08 -9.63 119.95
CA ARG A 7 46.98 -8.42 119.10
C ARG A 7 45.77 -8.33 118.16
N VAL A 8 44.72 -9.14 118.35
CA VAL A 8 43.51 -9.06 117.50
C VAL A 8 42.33 -8.34 118.18
N CYS A 9 42.43 -7.98 119.48
CA CYS A 9 41.33 -7.38 120.25
C CYS A 9 41.45 -5.87 120.57
N GLN A 10 42.02 -5.05 119.69
CA GLN A 10 41.92 -3.58 119.78
C GLN A 10 41.71 -2.93 118.40
N LEU A 11 40.50 -3.09 117.84
CA LEU A 11 40.00 -2.23 116.77
C LEU A 11 39.04 -1.22 117.42
N GLY A 12 39.41 0.07 117.44
CA GLY A 12 38.59 1.14 118.02
C GLY A 12 37.22 1.30 117.34
N PRO A 13 36.27 2.02 117.97
CA PRO A 13 34.88 2.17 117.46
C PRO A 13 34.79 2.71 116.03
N LEU A 14 35.77 3.53 115.60
CA LEU A 14 35.90 4.02 114.23
C LEU A 14 36.18 2.91 113.20
N ASN A 15 37.00 1.90 113.53
CA ASN A 15 37.31 0.81 112.61
C ASN A 15 36.14 -0.16 112.47
N SER A 16 35.36 -0.39 113.54
CA SER A 16 34.15 -1.20 113.44
C SER A 16 33.10 -0.56 112.53
N GLY A 17 32.94 0.77 112.58
CA GLY A 17 32.04 1.52 111.69
C GLY A 17 32.45 1.42 110.22
N LEU A 18 33.75 1.56 109.93
CA LEU A 18 34.30 1.40 108.57
C LEU A 18 34.09 -0.01 108.01
N VAL A 19 34.27 -1.06 108.83
CA VAL A 19 34.01 -2.43 108.42
C VAL A 19 32.53 -2.63 108.11
N THR A 20 31.61 -2.09 108.92
CA THR A 20 30.16 -2.18 108.63
C THR A 20 29.75 -1.44 107.37
N LEU A 21 30.33 -0.26 107.10
CA LEU A 21 30.07 0.51 105.88
C LEU A 21 30.62 -0.20 104.64
N LEU A 22 31.82 -0.78 104.72
CA LEU A 22 32.39 -1.58 103.63
C LEU A 22 31.53 -2.82 103.35
N LEU A 23 31.07 -3.52 104.39
CA LEU A 23 30.25 -4.71 104.23
C LEU A 23 28.86 -4.35 103.65
N ALA A 24 28.23 -3.28 104.14
CA ALA A 24 26.96 -2.79 103.61
C ALA A 24 27.08 -2.31 102.15
N SER A 25 28.16 -1.62 101.81
CA SER A 25 28.45 -1.17 100.44
C SER A 25 28.73 -2.35 99.51
N LEU A 26 29.45 -3.38 99.97
CA LEU A 26 29.71 -4.60 99.21
C LEU A 26 28.41 -5.39 98.97
N VAL A 27 27.53 -5.47 99.96
CA VAL A 27 26.19 -6.10 99.83
C VAL A 27 25.30 -5.30 98.87
N ALA A 28 25.29 -3.96 98.96
CA ALA A 28 24.53 -3.11 98.06
C ALA A 28 25.04 -3.18 96.60
N TRP A 29 26.37 -3.21 96.42
CA TRP A 29 27.00 -3.42 95.11
C TRP A 29 26.64 -4.78 94.53
N PHE A 30 26.67 -5.83 95.34
CA PHE A 30 26.30 -7.18 94.90
C PHE A 30 24.83 -7.28 94.51
N LEU A 31 23.92 -6.67 95.29
CA LEU A 31 22.49 -6.58 95.00
C LEU A 31 22.19 -5.89 93.66
N LEU A 32 22.88 -4.79 93.36
CA LEU A 32 22.73 -4.06 92.10
C LEU A 32 23.28 -4.84 90.91
N HIS A 33 24.30 -5.70 91.13
CA HIS A 33 24.95 -6.43 90.05
C HIS A 33 24.26 -7.76 89.71
N THR A 34 23.63 -8.42 90.69
CA THR A 34 22.92 -9.68 90.47
C THR A 34 21.42 -9.46 90.26
N GLY A 35 21.04 -8.94 89.10
CA GLY A 35 19.64 -8.87 88.69
C GLY A 35 19.07 -10.26 88.38
N GLY A 36 17.85 -10.54 88.86
CA GLY A 36 17.08 -11.74 88.51
C GLY A 36 17.12 -12.87 89.55
N SER A 37 16.47 -14.00 89.23
CA SER A 37 16.17 -15.13 90.14
C SER A 37 17.37 -15.75 90.89
N ARG A 38 18.60 -15.46 90.46
CA ARG A 38 19.83 -15.88 91.13
C ARG A 38 20.07 -15.14 92.45
N SER A 39 19.56 -13.91 92.62
CA SER A 39 19.66 -13.18 93.89
C SER A 39 18.88 -13.87 95.00
N PHE A 40 17.75 -14.52 94.67
CA PHE A 40 16.92 -15.25 95.63
C PHE A 40 17.63 -16.48 96.20
N LEU A 41 18.26 -17.27 95.34
CA LEU A 41 19.03 -18.46 95.77
C LEU A 41 20.19 -18.07 96.67
N PHE A 42 20.91 -16.99 96.33
CA PHE A 42 22.01 -16.48 97.15
C PHE A 42 21.53 -15.89 98.47
N ALA A 43 20.41 -15.15 98.48
CA ALA A 43 19.83 -14.60 99.70
C ALA A 43 19.40 -15.72 100.67
N GLY A 44 18.70 -16.73 100.16
CA GLY A 44 18.30 -17.90 100.95
C GLY A 44 19.49 -18.66 101.50
N ALA A 45 20.52 -18.89 100.68
CA ALA A 45 21.75 -19.54 101.13
C ALA A 45 22.49 -18.73 102.20
N LEU A 46 22.56 -17.41 102.06
CA LEU A 46 23.20 -16.53 103.04
C LEU A 46 22.44 -16.50 104.37
N VAL A 47 21.11 -16.44 104.34
CA VAL A 47 20.25 -16.49 105.55
C VAL A 47 20.38 -17.83 106.27
N LEU A 48 20.39 -18.95 105.53
CA LEU A 48 20.60 -20.29 106.10
C LEU A 48 22.00 -20.44 106.70
N CYS A 49 23.03 -19.97 105.98
CA CYS A 49 24.41 -19.99 106.46
C CYS A 49 24.56 -19.14 107.72
N TYR A 50 23.97 -17.93 107.75
CA TYR A 50 23.95 -17.05 108.91
C TYR A 50 23.20 -17.67 110.09
N GLY A 51 22.00 -18.24 109.88
CA GLY A 51 21.25 -18.94 110.91
C GLY A 51 22.06 -20.10 111.51
N GLY A 52 22.73 -20.88 110.66
CA GLY A 52 23.66 -21.93 111.08
C GLY A 52 24.84 -21.39 111.91
N LEU A 53 25.44 -20.27 111.50
CA LEU A 53 26.55 -19.63 112.20
C LEU A 53 26.13 -19.07 113.56
N VAL A 54 24.93 -18.47 113.66
CA VAL A 54 24.36 -17.97 114.92
C VAL A 54 24.04 -19.12 115.87
N ILE A 55 23.45 -20.22 115.38
CA ILE A 55 23.17 -21.41 116.19
C ILE A 55 24.47 -22.07 116.68
N ALA A 56 25.46 -22.21 115.81
CA ALA A 56 26.77 -22.76 116.18
C ALA A 56 27.52 -21.87 117.18
N ALA A 57 27.43 -20.54 117.04
CA ALA A 57 28.04 -19.59 117.98
C ALA A 57 27.32 -19.56 119.33
N LEU A 58 25.99 -19.67 119.36
CA LEU A 58 25.18 -19.82 120.57
C LEU A 58 25.57 -21.07 121.38
N ALA A 59 25.97 -22.14 120.69
CA ALA A 59 26.41 -23.38 121.32
C ALA A 59 27.83 -23.31 121.92
N LEU A 60 28.69 -22.38 121.48
CA LEU A 60 30.12 -22.38 121.83
C LEU A 60 30.61 -21.23 122.75
N ALA A 61 29.86 -20.13 122.95
CA ALA A 61 30.25 -19.10 123.92
C ALA A 61 29.09 -18.16 124.32
N HIS A 62 28.90 -17.93 125.62
CA HIS A 62 27.94 -16.98 126.20
C HIS A 62 28.35 -15.49 126.00
N LEU A 63 28.70 -15.03 124.80
CA LEU A 63 29.08 -13.64 124.56
C LEU A 63 28.50 -13.09 123.24
N VAL A 64 27.20 -12.81 123.21
CA VAL A 64 26.49 -12.36 122.00
C VAL A 64 25.61 -11.15 122.31
N LEU A 65 26.20 -9.94 122.30
CA LEU A 65 25.42 -8.70 122.29
C LEU A 65 25.87 -7.64 121.26
N PRO A 66 27.15 -7.54 120.81
CA PRO A 66 27.49 -6.47 119.88
C PRO A 66 27.37 -6.81 118.38
N LEU A 67 27.27 -8.09 117.98
CA LEU A 67 27.33 -8.48 116.54
C LEU A 67 26.01 -8.90 115.89
N ALA A 68 24.97 -9.22 116.67
CA ALA A 68 23.70 -9.73 116.14
C ALA A 68 22.83 -8.64 115.48
N LEU A 69 22.82 -7.43 116.06
CA LEU A 69 22.03 -6.28 115.58
C LEU A 69 22.40 -5.77 114.17
N PRO A 70 23.68 -5.57 113.81
CA PRO A 70 24.01 -5.08 112.46
C PRO A 70 23.69 -6.11 111.37
N LEU A 71 23.80 -7.41 111.68
CA LEU A 71 23.54 -8.47 110.69
C LEU A 71 22.05 -8.69 110.44
N SER A 72 21.20 -8.58 111.46
CA SER A 72 19.75 -8.64 111.27
C SER A 72 19.21 -7.46 110.45
N ALA A 73 19.78 -6.27 110.64
CA ALA A 73 19.44 -5.08 109.85
C ALA A 73 19.77 -5.25 108.36
N VAL A 74 20.95 -5.83 108.04
CA VAL A 74 21.36 -6.13 106.66
C VAL A 74 20.41 -7.14 106.00
N ALA A 75 20.00 -8.18 106.72
CA ALA A 75 19.06 -9.17 106.21
C ALA A 75 17.69 -8.56 105.88
N LEU A 76 17.15 -7.71 106.76
CA LEU A 76 15.85 -7.06 106.56
C LEU A 76 15.85 -6.12 105.35
N VAL A 77 16.90 -5.31 105.17
CA VAL A 77 17.06 -4.41 104.02
C VAL A 77 17.17 -5.20 102.72
N PHE A 78 17.87 -6.33 102.74
CA PHE A 78 18.00 -7.20 101.57
C PHE A 78 16.64 -7.77 101.13
N VAL A 79 15.83 -8.24 102.07
CA VAL A 79 14.47 -8.75 101.79
C VAL A 79 13.57 -7.63 101.27
N GLY A 80 13.57 -6.46 101.92
CA GLY A 80 12.75 -5.33 101.48
C GLY A 80 13.12 -4.82 100.08
N ALA A 81 14.42 -4.80 99.75
CA ALA A 81 14.88 -4.39 98.42
C ALA A 81 14.49 -5.41 97.35
N THR A 82 14.61 -6.72 97.64
CA THR A 82 14.24 -7.78 96.70
C THR A 82 12.73 -7.76 96.41
N ASP A 83 11.88 -7.62 97.42
CA ASP A 83 10.43 -7.48 97.23
C ASP A 83 10.05 -6.24 96.42
N TRP A 84 10.69 -5.09 96.68
CA TRP A 84 10.46 -3.86 95.93
C TRP A 84 10.83 -4.00 94.44
N THR A 85 11.94 -4.67 94.14
CA THR A 85 12.33 -4.94 92.74
C THR A 85 11.37 -5.89 92.03
N HIS A 86 10.75 -6.83 92.74
CA HIS A 86 9.78 -7.77 92.15
C HIS A 86 8.44 -7.08 91.80
N LEU A 87 7.92 -6.25 92.71
CA LEU A 87 6.71 -5.46 92.47
C LEU A 87 6.87 -4.51 91.29
N THR A 88 8.02 -3.84 91.19
CA THR A 88 8.32 -2.92 90.09
C THR A 88 8.57 -3.63 88.76
N ALA A 89 9.14 -4.85 88.78
CA ALA A 89 9.29 -5.68 87.58
C ALA A 89 7.94 -6.15 87.01
N GLY A 90 7.01 -6.58 87.87
CA GLY A 90 5.67 -6.99 87.46
C GLY A 90 4.88 -5.85 86.80
N GLN A 91 4.97 -4.63 87.34
CA GLN A 91 4.32 -3.46 86.76
C GLN A 91 4.89 -3.07 85.39
N ARG A 92 6.22 -3.17 85.20
CA ARG A 92 6.87 -2.86 83.91
C ARG A 92 6.48 -3.84 82.81
N MET A 93 6.31 -5.12 83.15
CA MET A 93 5.92 -6.14 82.17
C MET A 93 4.50 -5.91 81.62
N VAL A 94 3.55 -5.55 82.48
CA VAL A 94 2.17 -5.23 82.08
C VAL A 94 2.11 -3.96 81.20
N LEU A 95 2.97 -2.98 81.46
CA LEU A 95 3.02 -1.76 80.65
C LEU A 95 3.59 -2.05 79.26
N LEU A 96 4.67 -2.84 79.18
CA LEU A 96 5.27 -3.27 77.90
C LEU A 96 4.34 -4.15 77.07
N GLU A 97 3.57 -5.02 77.70
CA GLU A 97 2.60 -5.87 77.00
C GLU A 97 1.47 -5.04 76.37
N ARG A 98 0.99 -4.02 77.09
CA ARG A 98 -0.01 -3.06 76.55
C ARG A 98 0.55 -2.23 75.41
N ASP A 99 1.78 -1.74 75.53
CA ASP A 99 2.42 -0.96 74.47
C ASP A 99 2.73 -1.82 73.24
N MET A 100 3.15 -3.07 73.44
CA MET A 100 3.39 -4.02 72.35
C MET A 100 2.10 -4.32 71.57
N LEU A 101 0.97 -4.54 72.27
CA LEU A 101 -0.32 -4.78 71.62
C LEU A 101 -0.81 -3.55 70.83
N ARG A 102 -0.62 -2.34 71.37
CA ARG A 102 -0.95 -1.09 70.66
C ARG A 102 -0.11 -0.92 69.38
N VAL A 103 1.20 -1.11 69.48
CA VAL A 103 2.11 -1.00 68.32
C VAL A 103 1.77 -2.05 67.26
N GLN A 104 1.40 -3.28 67.64
CA GLN A 104 0.97 -4.29 66.67
C GLN A 104 -0.34 -3.90 65.96
N GLN A 105 -1.32 -3.36 66.68
CA GLN A 105 -2.58 -2.91 66.08
C GLN A 105 -2.37 -1.74 65.12
N GLU A 106 -1.55 -0.76 65.50
CA GLU A 106 -1.19 0.36 64.62
C GLU A 106 -0.44 -0.12 63.38
N ALA A 107 0.50 -1.05 63.53
CA ALA A 107 1.24 -1.62 62.40
C ALA A 107 0.31 -2.37 61.42
N VAL A 108 -0.68 -3.11 61.90
CA VAL A 108 -1.68 -3.80 61.06
C VAL A 108 -2.55 -2.77 60.33
N ALA A 109 -3.07 -1.76 61.04
CA ALA A 109 -3.89 -0.72 60.43
C ALA A 109 -3.12 0.07 59.34
N VAL A 110 -1.84 0.38 59.57
CA VAL A 110 -0.99 1.03 58.56
C VAL A 110 -0.76 0.12 57.36
N ARG A 111 -0.56 -1.18 57.57
CA ARG A 111 -0.37 -2.15 56.48
C ARG A 111 -1.63 -2.27 55.63
N GLU A 112 -2.80 -2.38 56.24
CA GLU A 112 -4.08 -2.41 55.51
C GLU A 112 -4.31 -1.13 54.70
N ALA A 113 -4.00 0.03 55.29
CA ALA A 113 -4.10 1.31 54.59
C ALA A 113 -3.13 1.43 53.41
N LEU A 114 -1.92 0.85 53.52
CA LEU A 114 -0.94 0.79 52.42
C LEU A 114 -1.43 -0.12 51.30
N VAL A 115 -1.91 -1.32 51.62
CA VAL A 115 -2.46 -2.27 50.63
C VAL A 115 -3.64 -1.63 49.88
N LEU A 116 -4.53 -0.92 50.57
CA LEU A 116 -5.64 -0.22 49.92
C LEU A 116 -5.16 0.88 48.97
N ARG A 117 -4.11 1.62 49.34
CA ARG A 117 -3.51 2.67 48.50
C ARG A 117 -2.79 2.09 47.29
N GLU A 118 -2.07 0.98 47.45
CA GLU A 118 -1.44 0.25 46.33
C GLU A 118 -2.49 -0.25 45.35
N ASN A 119 -3.53 -0.94 45.82
CA ASN A 119 -4.63 -1.40 44.96
C ASN A 119 -5.34 -0.23 44.24
N ARG A 120 -5.49 0.92 44.91
CA ARG A 120 -6.07 2.13 44.29
C ARG A 120 -5.16 2.70 43.21
N ALA A 121 -3.85 2.67 43.42
CA ALA A 121 -2.86 3.13 42.43
C ALA A 121 -2.84 2.20 41.21
N GLU A 122 -2.87 0.88 41.43
CA GLU A 122 -2.96 -0.12 40.37
C GLU A 122 -4.23 0.06 39.53
N ALA A 123 -5.39 0.24 40.16
CA ALA A 123 -6.64 0.51 39.46
C ALA A 123 -6.60 1.79 38.61
N LEU A 124 -6.04 2.88 39.14
CA LEU A 124 -5.88 4.13 38.39
C LEU A 124 -4.91 4.00 37.22
N GLN A 125 -3.89 3.15 37.35
CA GLN A 125 -2.94 2.89 36.28
C GLN A 125 -3.57 2.07 35.16
N GLU A 126 -4.39 1.07 35.51
CA GLU A 126 -5.19 0.31 34.55
C GLU A 126 -6.17 1.21 33.79
N ASP A 127 -6.89 2.10 34.49
CA ASP A 127 -7.79 3.08 33.87
C ASP A 127 -7.03 4.02 32.90
N LEU A 128 -5.82 4.47 33.28
CA LEU A 128 -4.97 5.32 32.43
C LEU A 128 -4.50 4.59 31.18
N ASP A 129 -4.10 3.33 31.29
CA ASP A 129 -3.63 2.54 30.16
C ASP A 129 -4.80 2.19 29.21
N GLN A 130 -5.99 1.91 29.75
CA GLN A 130 -7.22 1.77 28.95
C GLN A 130 -7.57 3.07 28.21
N ALA A 131 -7.50 4.23 28.89
CA ALA A 131 -7.74 5.52 28.26
C ALA A 131 -6.72 5.83 27.17
N ARG A 132 -5.43 5.53 27.39
CA ARG A 132 -4.37 5.68 26.38
C ARG A 132 -4.58 4.78 25.17
N ALA A 133 -4.99 3.53 25.38
CA ALA A 133 -5.30 2.60 24.30
C ALA A 133 -6.48 3.11 23.43
N ALA A 134 -7.53 3.64 24.06
CA ALA A 134 -8.65 4.25 23.35
C ALA A 134 -8.24 5.50 22.53
N VAL A 135 -7.35 6.34 23.07
CA VAL A 135 -6.79 7.52 22.35
C VAL A 135 -5.89 7.08 21.18
N ALA A 136 -5.10 6.02 21.35
CA ALA A 136 -4.27 5.46 20.27
C ALA A 136 -5.13 4.88 19.14
N GLN A 137 -6.25 4.23 19.47
CA GLN A 137 -7.19 3.70 18.49
C GLN A 137 -7.91 4.81 17.71
N SER A 138 -8.35 5.87 18.38
CA SER A 138 -9.03 6.99 17.71
C SER A 138 -8.09 7.79 16.81
N THR A 139 -6.83 7.97 17.23
CA THR A 139 -5.80 8.58 16.38
C THR A 139 -5.43 7.72 15.17
N GLY A 140 -5.39 6.38 15.32
CA GLY A 140 -5.24 5.46 14.20
C GLY A 140 -6.39 5.56 13.18
N LEU A 141 -7.63 5.55 13.66
CA LEU A 141 -8.82 5.72 12.82
C LEU A 141 -8.80 7.06 12.05
N GLN A 142 -8.36 8.13 12.72
CA GLN A 142 -8.26 9.46 12.13
C GLN A 142 -7.15 9.53 11.05
N GLN A 143 -6.03 8.83 11.24
CA GLN A 143 -4.96 8.71 10.25
C GLN A 143 -5.40 7.88 9.03
N ASP A 144 -6.16 6.81 9.23
CA ASP A 144 -6.66 5.99 8.13
C ASP A 144 -7.72 6.73 7.30
N LEU A 145 -8.59 7.51 7.96
CA LEU A 145 -9.52 8.41 7.28
C LEU A 145 -8.79 9.51 6.50
N SER A 146 -7.73 10.12 7.05
CA SER A 146 -6.96 11.14 6.32
C SER A 146 -6.23 10.54 5.12
N ARG A 147 -5.63 9.34 5.26
CA ARG A 147 -4.99 8.64 4.14
C ARG A 147 -6.00 8.31 3.05
N SER A 148 -7.17 7.80 3.43
CA SER A 148 -8.26 7.48 2.49
C SER A 148 -8.73 8.72 1.75
N ALA A 149 -8.90 9.85 2.45
CA ALA A 149 -9.26 11.13 1.86
C ALA A 149 -8.18 11.65 0.89
N ASP A 150 -6.90 11.49 1.20
CA ASP A 150 -5.81 11.90 0.33
C ASP A 150 -5.71 11.01 -0.92
N THR A 151 -5.89 9.68 -0.81
CA THR A 151 -6.00 8.81 -1.99
C THR A 151 -7.15 9.22 -2.90
N LEU A 152 -8.34 9.47 -2.34
CA LEU A 152 -9.51 9.90 -3.12
C LEU A 152 -9.28 11.25 -3.80
N ARG A 153 -8.61 12.20 -3.14
CA ARG A 153 -8.22 13.48 -3.77
C ARG A 153 -7.28 13.28 -4.96
N THR A 154 -6.35 12.34 -4.83
CA THR A 154 -5.36 12.03 -5.87
C THR A 154 -6.05 11.38 -7.08
N GLU A 155 -6.92 10.39 -6.85
CA GLU A 155 -7.74 9.77 -7.91
C GLU A 155 -8.65 10.80 -8.60
N LEU A 156 -9.27 11.71 -7.85
CA LEU A 156 -10.16 12.73 -8.41
C LEU A 156 -9.39 13.75 -9.27
N ALA A 157 -8.16 14.09 -8.89
CA ALA A 157 -7.27 14.92 -9.70
C ALA A 157 -6.84 14.23 -11.00
N GLU A 158 -6.56 12.92 -10.96
CA GLU A 158 -6.25 12.14 -12.17
C GLU A 158 -7.44 12.08 -13.14
N VAL A 159 -8.65 11.82 -12.61
CA VAL A 159 -9.87 11.79 -13.44
C VAL A 159 -10.14 13.15 -14.07
N GLN A 160 -9.98 14.25 -13.33
CA GLN A 160 -10.14 15.61 -13.88
C GLN A 160 -9.11 15.91 -14.99
N ALA A 161 -7.85 15.52 -14.79
CA ALA A 161 -6.81 15.68 -15.82
C ALA A 161 -7.11 14.87 -17.08
N GLN A 162 -7.64 13.65 -16.94
CA GLN A 162 -8.09 12.83 -18.08
C GLN A 162 -9.28 13.46 -18.81
N GLU A 163 -10.25 14.03 -18.08
CA GLU A 163 -11.40 14.72 -18.68
C GLU A 163 -10.97 15.97 -19.46
N GLU A 164 -10.03 16.76 -18.93
CA GLU A 164 -9.46 17.91 -19.61
C GLU A 164 -8.70 17.53 -20.88
N ALA A 165 -7.87 16.49 -20.81
CA ALA A 165 -7.15 15.96 -21.97
C ALA A 165 -8.10 15.45 -23.06
N ALA A 166 -9.15 14.72 -22.68
CA ALA A 166 -10.18 14.25 -23.61
C ALA A 166 -10.95 15.41 -24.26
N ARG A 167 -11.28 16.46 -23.49
CA ARG A 167 -11.91 17.68 -24.02
C ARG A 167 -10.99 18.42 -25.00
N GLN A 168 -9.70 18.54 -24.70
CA GLN A 168 -8.73 19.12 -25.62
C GLN A 168 -8.61 18.32 -26.91
N GLN A 169 -8.52 16.99 -26.82
CA GLN A 169 -8.47 16.11 -27.98
C GLN A 169 -9.72 16.24 -28.86
N LEU A 170 -10.91 16.35 -28.26
CA LEU A 170 -12.15 16.63 -28.99
C LEU A 170 -12.15 18.01 -29.67
N GLN A 171 -11.58 19.03 -29.03
CA GLN A 171 -11.43 20.36 -29.64
C GLN A 171 -10.48 20.34 -30.84
N ASP A 172 -9.37 19.61 -30.74
CA ASP A 172 -8.38 19.51 -31.81
C ASP A 172 -8.91 18.71 -32.99
N LEU A 173 -9.57 17.58 -32.75
CA LEU A 173 -10.35 16.86 -33.77
C LEU A 173 -11.42 17.77 -34.41
N GLY A 174 -12.11 18.58 -33.60
CA GLY A 174 -13.08 19.56 -34.07
C GLY A 174 -12.45 20.62 -34.99
N ARG A 175 -11.24 21.12 -34.66
CA ARG A 175 -10.49 22.06 -35.50
C ARG A 175 -9.99 21.41 -36.78
N GLU A 176 -9.53 20.17 -36.73
CA GLU A 176 -9.08 19.42 -37.89
C GLU A 176 -10.25 19.14 -38.85
N LEU A 177 -11.40 18.71 -38.32
CA LEU A 177 -12.64 18.57 -39.09
C LEU A 177 -13.13 19.91 -39.65
N ALA A 178 -13.01 21.01 -38.89
CA ALA A 178 -13.34 22.35 -39.37
C ALA A 178 -12.37 22.81 -40.48
N GLY A 179 -11.09 22.48 -40.39
CA GLY A 179 -10.10 22.73 -41.44
C GLY A 179 -10.40 21.94 -42.71
N LEU A 180 -10.72 20.65 -42.58
CA LEU A 180 -11.16 19.81 -43.71
C LEU A 180 -12.47 20.31 -44.32
N ARG A 181 -13.44 20.74 -43.49
CA ARG A 181 -14.68 21.39 -43.96
C ARG A 181 -14.41 22.73 -44.62
N ALA A 182 -13.51 23.57 -44.11
CA ALA A 182 -13.15 24.84 -44.73
C ALA A 182 -12.45 24.64 -46.08
N VAL A 183 -11.65 23.58 -46.24
CA VAL A 183 -11.10 23.17 -47.55
C VAL A 183 -12.22 22.68 -48.48
N THR A 184 -13.21 21.97 -47.93
CA THR A 184 -14.39 21.48 -48.68
C THR A 184 -15.35 22.61 -49.07
N GLU A 185 -15.59 23.59 -48.20
CA GLU A 185 -16.43 24.79 -48.41
C GLU A 185 -15.72 25.85 -49.26
N SER A 186 -14.39 25.92 -49.21
CA SER A 186 -13.63 26.74 -50.17
C SER A 186 -13.75 26.21 -51.60
N SER A 187 -14.15 24.95 -51.78
CA SER A 187 -14.53 24.37 -53.07
C SER A 187 -15.95 24.78 -53.53
N SER A 188 -16.81 25.28 -52.61
CA SER A 188 -18.23 25.58 -52.82
C SER A 188 -18.56 27.08 -52.94
N LYS A 189 -17.66 27.88 -53.54
CA LYS A 189 -18.07 29.10 -54.26
C LYS A 189 -17.95 28.88 -55.77
N LEU A 190 -18.44 27.74 -56.23
CA LEU A 190 -18.80 27.59 -57.64
C LEU A 190 -19.91 28.60 -57.93
N GLY A 191 -19.62 29.62 -58.75
CA GLY A 191 -20.65 30.57 -59.17
C GLY A 191 -21.73 29.85 -59.97
N ASP A 192 -22.98 30.34 -59.93
CA ASP A 192 -24.13 29.70 -60.59
C ASP A 192 -23.87 29.43 -62.09
N ALA A 193 -23.10 30.29 -62.75
CA ALA A 193 -22.68 30.12 -64.14
C ALA A 193 -21.71 28.93 -64.35
N GLU A 194 -20.76 28.72 -63.42
CA GLU A 194 -19.83 27.58 -63.48
C GLU A 194 -20.58 26.27 -63.20
N LEU A 195 -21.54 26.29 -62.27
CA LEU A 195 -22.41 25.14 -62.00
C LEU A 195 -23.22 24.74 -63.23
N GLU A 196 -23.82 25.70 -63.94
CA GLU A 196 -24.58 25.40 -65.15
C GLU A 196 -23.68 24.85 -66.27
N GLN A 197 -22.49 25.43 -66.45
CA GLN A 197 -21.52 24.90 -67.40
C GLN A 197 -21.12 23.44 -67.09
N LEU A 198 -20.86 23.13 -65.81
CA LEU A 198 -20.51 21.77 -65.40
C LEU A 198 -21.68 20.80 -65.58
N ARG A 199 -22.93 21.25 -65.36
CA ARG A 199 -24.12 20.43 -65.63
C ARG A 199 -24.23 20.07 -67.11
N ASP A 200 -24.02 21.03 -68.00
CA ASP A 200 -24.07 20.78 -69.44
C ASP A 200 -22.92 19.90 -69.94
N GLU A 201 -21.72 20.06 -69.37
CA GLU A 201 -20.61 19.14 -69.60
C GLU A 201 -20.92 17.71 -69.12
N CYS A 202 -21.48 17.54 -67.93
CA CYS A 202 -21.91 16.25 -67.42
C CYS A 202 -22.96 15.60 -68.35
N ARG A 203 -23.99 16.36 -68.75
CA ARG A 203 -25.04 15.88 -69.66
C ARG A 203 -24.48 15.39 -70.99
N ARG A 204 -23.50 16.08 -71.58
CA ARG A 204 -22.82 15.66 -72.82
C ARG A 204 -22.09 14.32 -72.68
N LEU A 205 -21.67 13.97 -71.47
CA LEU A 205 -21.02 12.69 -71.14
C LEU A 205 -22.01 11.64 -70.62
N GLY A 206 -23.32 11.91 -70.66
CA GLY A 206 -24.36 11.02 -70.17
C GLY A 206 -24.53 11.00 -68.64
N ILE A 207 -23.87 11.91 -67.92
CA ILE A 207 -23.98 12.05 -66.46
C ILE A 207 -25.06 13.08 -66.15
N VAL A 208 -26.16 12.65 -65.52
CA VAL A 208 -27.26 13.54 -65.12
C VAL A 208 -27.21 13.74 -63.61
N THR A 209 -27.01 14.98 -63.17
CA THR A 209 -26.99 15.33 -61.75
C THR A 209 -27.48 16.75 -61.50
N GLN A 210 -28.12 16.95 -60.35
CA GLN A 210 -28.46 18.26 -59.81
C GLN A 210 -27.67 18.57 -58.52
N ASN A 211 -26.89 17.60 -58.01
CA ASN A 211 -26.17 17.74 -56.76
C ASN A 211 -24.89 18.58 -56.94
N HIS A 212 -24.78 19.68 -56.22
CA HIS A 212 -23.65 20.61 -56.30
C HIS A 212 -22.30 19.97 -55.91
N HIS A 213 -22.30 19.04 -54.95
CA HIS A 213 -21.09 18.31 -54.57
C HIS A 213 -20.60 17.42 -55.70
N LEU A 214 -21.52 16.72 -56.40
CA LEU A 214 -21.16 15.88 -57.54
C LEU A 214 -20.59 16.71 -58.70
N LEU A 215 -21.10 17.91 -58.92
CA LEU A 215 -20.56 18.86 -59.90
C LEU A 215 -19.16 19.34 -59.52
N GLY A 216 -18.93 19.60 -58.23
CA GLY A 216 -17.59 19.89 -57.70
C GLY A 216 -16.61 18.73 -57.94
N LEU A 217 -17.03 17.49 -57.63
CA LEU A 217 -16.24 16.29 -57.92
C LEU A 217 -15.97 16.13 -59.42
N PHE A 218 -16.95 16.41 -60.27
CA PHE A 218 -16.76 16.37 -61.72
C PHE A 218 -15.74 17.40 -62.20
N ARG A 219 -15.71 18.61 -61.62
CA ARG A 219 -14.67 19.61 -61.90
C ARG A 219 -13.28 19.08 -61.55
N ASP A 220 -13.13 18.42 -60.41
CA ASP A 220 -11.85 17.87 -59.98
C ASP A 220 -11.45 16.65 -60.83
N LEU A 221 -12.42 15.81 -61.20
CA LEU A 221 -12.24 14.74 -62.18
C LEU A 221 -11.76 15.29 -63.51
N LYS A 222 -12.33 16.38 -64.03
CA LYS A 222 -11.89 17.02 -65.28
C LYS A 222 -10.44 17.49 -65.22
N LYS A 223 -9.98 17.98 -64.06
CA LYS A 223 -8.56 18.33 -63.85
C LYS A 223 -7.69 17.06 -63.84
N GLY A 224 -8.09 16.04 -63.07
CA GLY A 224 -7.36 14.76 -62.97
C GLY A 224 -7.34 13.95 -64.27
N ALA A 225 -8.37 14.10 -65.12
CA ALA A 225 -8.47 13.41 -66.41
C ALA A 225 -7.33 13.79 -67.37
N LYS A 226 -6.77 15.00 -67.25
CA LYS A 226 -5.61 15.44 -68.03
C LYS A 226 -4.31 14.70 -67.67
N SER A 227 -4.24 14.14 -66.46
CA SER A 227 -3.11 13.31 -66.01
C SER A 227 -3.22 11.89 -66.56
N LEU A 228 -2.07 11.21 -66.72
CA LEU A 228 -2.01 9.79 -67.08
C LEU A 228 -1.92 8.85 -65.86
N LEU A 229 -1.98 9.42 -64.65
CA LEU A 229 -1.95 8.63 -63.43
C LEU A 229 -3.18 7.69 -63.33
N PRO A 230 -3.03 6.55 -62.64
CA PRO A 230 -4.15 5.71 -62.26
C PRO A 230 -5.19 6.50 -61.46
N ALA A 231 -6.47 6.23 -61.69
CA ALA A 231 -7.57 6.83 -60.94
C ALA A 231 -8.38 5.73 -60.24
N LEU A 232 -8.80 5.98 -59.00
CA LEU A 232 -9.67 5.10 -58.24
C LEU A 232 -11.01 5.83 -58.00
N LEU A 233 -12.10 5.19 -58.41
CA LEU A 233 -13.47 5.66 -58.22
C LEU A 233 -14.12 4.91 -57.08
N LEU A 234 -14.38 5.62 -55.98
CA LEU A 234 -15.06 5.09 -54.81
C LEU A 234 -16.53 5.46 -54.85
N GLY A 235 -17.40 4.50 -54.55
CA GLY A 235 -18.83 4.75 -54.45
C GLY A 235 -19.65 3.47 -54.43
N GLU A 236 -20.88 3.56 -53.94
CA GLU A 236 -21.80 2.43 -53.82
C GLU A 236 -22.06 1.76 -55.18
N ALA A 237 -22.50 0.49 -55.14
CA ALA A 237 -22.90 -0.24 -56.34
C ALA A 237 -24.07 0.47 -57.04
N GLY A 238 -24.06 0.53 -58.36
CA GLY A 238 -25.15 1.13 -59.15
C GLY A 238 -25.16 2.67 -59.21
N THR A 239 -24.17 3.37 -58.63
CA THR A 239 -24.06 4.84 -58.67
C THR A 239 -23.54 5.42 -59.99
N GLY A 240 -23.36 4.59 -61.02
CA GLY A 240 -22.90 5.03 -62.34
C GLY A 240 -21.40 5.27 -62.45
N LYS A 241 -20.57 4.59 -61.64
CA LYS A 241 -19.08 4.70 -61.68
C LYS A 241 -18.50 4.51 -63.08
N GLU A 242 -19.10 3.65 -63.91
CA GLU A 242 -18.68 3.45 -65.30
C GLU A 242 -18.80 4.73 -66.14
N LEU A 243 -19.84 5.54 -65.93
CA LEU A 243 -20.01 6.83 -66.63
C LEU A 243 -18.88 7.80 -66.28
N PHE A 244 -18.48 7.82 -65.01
CA PHE A 244 -17.34 8.62 -64.54
C PHE A 244 -16.01 8.09 -65.09
N ALA A 245 -15.82 6.77 -65.20
CA ALA A 245 -14.63 6.18 -65.82
C ALA A 245 -14.53 6.54 -67.31
N ARG A 246 -15.66 6.48 -68.03
CA ARG A 246 -15.76 6.94 -69.43
C ARG A 246 -15.48 8.43 -69.54
N ALA A 247 -16.01 9.25 -68.63
CA ALA A 247 -15.71 10.68 -68.58
C ALA A 247 -14.21 10.94 -68.39
N ILE A 248 -13.54 10.23 -67.48
CA ILE A 248 -12.08 10.33 -67.29
C ILE A 248 -11.35 10.03 -68.61
N HIS A 249 -11.75 8.97 -69.33
CA HIS A 249 -11.14 8.62 -70.60
C HIS A 249 -11.38 9.69 -71.68
N LEU A 250 -12.63 10.11 -71.87
CA LEU A 250 -13.02 11.10 -72.88
C LEU A 250 -12.42 12.49 -72.64
N LEU A 251 -12.16 12.86 -71.38
CA LEU A 251 -11.53 14.11 -70.99
C LEU A 251 -9.98 14.02 -70.93
N SER A 252 -9.41 12.86 -71.23
CA SER A 252 -7.97 12.65 -71.22
C SER A 252 -7.30 12.86 -72.57
N PRO A 253 -5.96 12.97 -72.62
CA PRO A 253 -5.20 12.95 -73.88
C PRO A 253 -5.39 11.67 -74.71
N ARG A 254 -5.98 10.60 -74.13
CA ARG A 254 -6.23 9.31 -74.76
C ARG A 254 -7.67 9.12 -75.24
N SER A 255 -8.48 10.19 -75.30
CA SER A 255 -9.90 10.12 -75.68
C SER A 255 -10.20 9.48 -77.04
N GLY A 256 -9.25 9.56 -77.98
CA GLY A 256 -9.34 8.90 -79.30
C GLY A 256 -8.76 7.48 -79.34
N LYS A 257 -8.41 6.88 -78.20
CA LYS A 257 -7.79 5.56 -78.07
C LYS A 257 -8.79 4.56 -77.48
N PRO A 258 -8.49 3.24 -77.47
CA PRO A 258 -9.42 2.25 -76.93
C PRO A 258 -9.78 2.50 -75.46
N PHE A 259 -11.04 2.30 -75.12
CA PHE A 259 -11.53 2.20 -73.75
C PHE A 259 -12.07 0.78 -73.54
N ILE A 260 -11.37 -0.01 -72.72
CA ILE A 260 -11.74 -1.38 -72.41
C ILE A 260 -12.30 -1.39 -70.99
N ALA A 261 -13.56 -1.76 -70.83
CA ALA A 261 -14.21 -1.91 -69.54
C ALA A 261 -14.32 -3.39 -69.18
N VAL A 262 -13.93 -3.72 -67.95
CA VAL A 262 -13.91 -5.10 -67.46
C VAL A 262 -14.45 -5.12 -66.03
N ASN A 263 -15.48 -5.92 -65.79
CA ASN A 263 -16.00 -6.17 -64.45
C ASN A 263 -15.26 -7.37 -63.84
N MET A 264 -14.52 -7.15 -62.76
CA MET A 264 -13.72 -8.20 -62.11
C MET A 264 -14.59 -9.28 -61.47
N ALA A 265 -15.79 -8.94 -61.00
CA ALA A 265 -16.71 -9.91 -60.41
C ALA A 265 -17.30 -10.91 -61.45
N ALA A 266 -17.24 -10.57 -62.74
CA ALA A 266 -17.77 -11.41 -63.81
C ALA A 266 -16.76 -12.44 -64.36
N ILE A 267 -15.46 -12.29 -64.04
CA ILE A 267 -14.41 -13.16 -64.54
C ILE A 267 -14.20 -14.33 -63.59
N SER A 268 -14.33 -15.56 -64.12
CA SER A 268 -13.99 -16.77 -63.35
C SER A 268 -12.50 -16.75 -62.97
N PRO A 269 -12.14 -17.13 -61.72
CA PRO A 269 -10.75 -17.19 -61.27
C PRO A 269 -9.83 -17.96 -62.22
N GLU A 270 -10.31 -19.08 -62.77
CA GLU A 270 -9.54 -19.95 -63.67
C GLU A 270 -9.22 -19.27 -65.02
N LEU A 271 -10.07 -18.32 -65.45
CA LEU A 271 -9.92 -17.63 -66.73
C LEU A 271 -9.26 -16.25 -66.59
N PHE A 272 -9.04 -15.78 -65.36
CA PHE A 272 -8.52 -14.44 -65.06
C PHE A 272 -7.29 -14.09 -65.88
N GLU A 273 -6.26 -14.95 -65.83
CA GLU A 273 -5.00 -14.70 -66.53
C GLU A 273 -5.18 -14.72 -68.04
N SER A 274 -5.97 -15.66 -68.55
CA SER A 274 -6.20 -15.83 -69.98
C SER A 274 -6.99 -14.67 -70.60
N GLU A 275 -7.88 -14.02 -69.84
CA GLU A 275 -8.67 -12.87 -70.29
C GLU A 275 -7.91 -11.55 -70.13
N LEU A 276 -7.20 -11.32 -69.01
CA LEU A 276 -6.43 -10.09 -68.80
C LEU A 276 -5.16 -10.03 -69.62
N PHE A 277 -4.39 -11.12 -69.65
CA PHE A 277 -3.08 -11.17 -70.29
C PHE A 277 -3.11 -11.85 -71.65
N GLY A 278 -4.17 -12.61 -71.97
CA GLY A 278 -4.23 -13.35 -73.22
C GLY A 278 -3.45 -14.67 -73.16
N HIS A 279 -3.58 -15.47 -74.20
CA HIS A 279 -2.99 -16.80 -74.27
C HIS A 279 -2.59 -17.18 -75.68
N VAL A 280 -1.59 -18.04 -75.81
CA VAL A 280 -1.17 -18.64 -77.08
C VAL A 280 -1.92 -19.96 -77.29
N ARG A 281 -2.19 -20.34 -78.54
CA ARG A 281 -2.80 -21.62 -78.89
C ARG A 281 -2.05 -22.78 -78.24
N GLY A 282 -2.79 -23.68 -77.60
CA GLY A 282 -2.25 -24.87 -76.94
C GLY A 282 -1.68 -24.64 -75.54
N SER A 283 -1.83 -23.44 -74.96
CA SER A 283 -1.35 -23.12 -73.61
C SER A 283 -2.13 -23.82 -72.49
N PHE A 284 -3.40 -24.19 -72.71
CA PHE A 284 -4.23 -24.98 -71.81
C PHE A 284 -5.31 -25.75 -72.60
N THR A 285 -6.00 -26.69 -71.95
CA THR A 285 -7.10 -27.45 -72.55
C THR A 285 -8.25 -26.53 -72.94
N GLY A 286 -8.46 -26.33 -74.24
CA GLY A 286 -9.47 -25.39 -74.77
C GLY A 286 -8.88 -24.18 -75.50
N ALA A 287 -7.57 -23.94 -75.41
CA ALA A 287 -6.88 -22.87 -76.14
C ALA A 287 -6.70 -23.22 -77.63
N THR A 288 -7.79 -23.19 -78.41
CA THR A 288 -7.81 -23.55 -79.84
C THR A 288 -7.17 -22.49 -80.73
N MET A 289 -7.10 -21.24 -80.28
CA MET A 289 -6.53 -20.11 -81.01
C MET A 289 -5.77 -19.17 -80.07
N ASP A 290 -4.96 -18.30 -80.67
CA ASP A 290 -4.35 -17.18 -79.97
C ASP A 290 -5.39 -16.12 -79.61
N ARG A 291 -5.38 -15.65 -78.35
CA ARG A 291 -6.24 -14.56 -77.87
C ARG A 291 -5.40 -13.47 -77.22
N ARG A 292 -5.70 -12.22 -77.58
CA ARG A 292 -5.13 -11.02 -76.96
C ARG A 292 -5.90 -10.70 -75.68
N GLY A 293 -5.19 -10.39 -74.60
CA GLY A 293 -5.81 -10.02 -73.32
C GLY A 293 -6.29 -8.57 -73.28
N TYR A 294 -7.08 -8.23 -72.26
CA TYR A 294 -7.58 -6.87 -72.05
C TYR A 294 -6.48 -5.81 -71.98
N PHE A 295 -5.32 -6.13 -71.41
CA PHE A 295 -4.19 -5.20 -71.38
C PHE A 295 -3.65 -4.86 -72.78
N GLU A 296 -3.59 -5.85 -73.68
CA GLU A 296 -3.18 -5.60 -75.05
C GLU A 296 -4.25 -4.84 -75.85
N LEU A 297 -5.52 -5.17 -75.63
CA LEU A 297 -6.64 -4.49 -76.27
C LEU A 297 -6.72 -3.01 -75.84
N ALA A 298 -6.32 -2.70 -74.61
CA ALA A 298 -6.27 -1.35 -74.05
C ALA A 298 -4.96 -0.60 -74.33
N HIS A 299 -4.05 -1.16 -75.14
CA HIS A 299 -2.75 -0.54 -75.42
C HIS A 299 -2.89 0.89 -75.99
N HIS A 300 -2.13 1.84 -75.42
CA HIS A 300 -2.24 3.29 -75.62
C HIS A 300 -3.59 3.93 -75.24
N GLY A 301 -4.49 3.15 -74.66
CA GLY A 301 -5.83 3.57 -74.25
C GLY A 301 -6.00 3.57 -72.74
N THR A 302 -7.21 3.26 -72.31
CA THR A 302 -7.60 3.15 -70.90
C THR A 302 -8.24 1.79 -70.64
N LEU A 303 -7.82 1.13 -69.57
CA LEU A 303 -8.45 -0.07 -69.03
C LEU A 303 -9.21 0.31 -67.75
N PHE A 304 -10.52 0.13 -67.78
CA PHE A 304 -11.41 0.29 -66.64
C PHE A 304 -11.64 -1.04 -65.94
N LEU A 305 -11.29 -1.11 -64.66
CA LEU A 305 -11.43 -2.27 -63.79
C LEU A 305 -12.54 -1.99 -62.78
N ASP A 306 -13.74 -2.50 -63.04
CA ASP A 306 -14.87 -2.37 -62.13
C ASP A 306 -14.84 -3.46 -61.05
N GLU A 307 -15.31 -3.10 -59.87
CA GLU A 307 -15.29 -3.93 -58.66
C GLU A 307 -13.91 -4.56 -58.36
N ILE A 308 -12.85 -3.75 -58.39
CA ILE A 308 -11.47 -4.19 -58.10
C ILE A 308 -11.32 -4.80 -56.69
N GLY A 309 -12.21 -4.43 -55.75
CA GLY A 309 -12.24 -4.99 -54.40
C GLY A 309 -12.63 -6.46 -54.34
N ASP A 310 -13.18 -7.03 -55.41
CA ASP A 310 -13.52 -8.47 -55.49
C ASP A 310 -12.38 -9.33 -56.06
N LEU A 311 -11.24 -8.70 -56.34
CA LEU A 311 -10.07 -9.40 -56.82
C LEU A 311 -9.42 -10.24 -55.71
N ARG A 312 -9.20 -11.52 -55.99
CA ARG A 312 -8.49 -12.44 -55.08
C ARG A 312 -7.03 -12.02 -54.89
N LEU A 313 -6.48 -12.21 -53.68
CA LEU A 313 -5.09 -11.88 -53.34
C LEU A 313 -4.06 -12.45 -54.34
N GLU A 314 -4.25 -13.70 -54.77
CA GLU A 314 -3.36 -14.36 -55.74
C GLU A 314 -3.28 -13.62 -57.10
N HIS A 315 -4.36 -12.95 -57.49
CA HIS A 315 -4.43 -12.19 -58.74
C HIS A 315 -3.91 -10.75 -58.58
N GLN A 316 -4.04 -10.17 -57.38
CA GLN A 316 -3.55 -8.82 -57.08
C GLN A 316 -2.04 -8.70 -57.27
N GLY A 317 -1.26 -9.71 -56.86
CA GLY A 317 0.19 -9.72 -57.07
C GLY A 317 0.59 -9.68 -58.55
N LYS A 318 -0.15 -10.41 -59.40
CA LYS A 318 0.08 -10.40 -60.86
C LYS A 318 -0.31 -9.06 -61.47
N LEU A 319 -1.46 -8.51 -61.06
CA LEU A 319 -1.89 -7.19 -61.51
C LEU A 319 -0.86 -6.11 -61.13
N LEU A 320 -0.41 -6.10 -59.88
CA LEU A 320 0.60 -5.16 -59.38
C LEU A 320 1.88 -5.18 -60.21
N ARG A 321 2.36 -6.38 -60.56
CA ARG A 321 3.54 -6.55 -61.42
C ARG A 321 3.36 -5.89 -62.77
N VAL A 322 2.19 -6.06 -63.40
CA VAL A 322 1.91 -5.41 -64.70
C VAL A 322 1.81 -3.90 -64.57
N LEU A 323 1.23 -3.38 -63.48
CA LEU A 323 1.16 -1.95 -63.21
C LEU A 323 2.55 -1.31 -63.04
N GLN A 324 3.49 -2.02 -62.41
CA GLN A 324 4.84 -1.55 -62.16
C GLN A 324 5.76 -1.72 -63.38
N GLU A 325 5.81 -2.93 -63.94
CA GLU A 325 6.75 -3.29 -65.01
C GLU A 325 6.23 -2.89 -66.40
N LYS A 326 4.94 -2.60 -66.54
CA LYS A 326 4.26 -2.34 -67.83
C LYS A 326 4.47 -3.45 -68.86
N THR A 327 4.87 -4.63 -68.40
CA THR A 327 5.21 -5.81 -69.18
C THR A 327 4.62 -7.03 -68.52
N PHE A 328 4.19 -7.99 -69.33
CA PHE A 328 3.66 -9.27 -68.87
C PHE A 328 3.88 -10.36 -69.92
N TYR A 329 3.66 -11.61 -69.53
CA TYR A 329 3.70 -12.75 -70.45
C TYR A 329 2.27 -13.22 -70.71
N ARG A 330 1.94 -13.49 -71.98
CA ARG A 330 0.72 -14.22 -72.32
C ARG A 330 0.83 -15.64 -71.76
N VAL A 331 -0.28 -16.27 -71.40
CA VAL A 331 -0.28 -17.66 -70.91
C VAL A 331 0.32 -18.57 -71.99
N GLY A 332 1.39 -19.29 -71.62
CA GLY A 332 2.15 -20.16 -72.53
C GLY A 332 3.13 -19.47 -73.47
N ALA A 333 3.27 -18.14 -73.41
CA ALA A 333 4.27 -17.40 -74.20
C ALA A 333 5.62 -17.31 -73.48
N THR A 334 6.70 -17.37 -74.26
CA THR A 334 8.08 -17.18 -73.78
C THR A 334 8.59 -15.75 -73.98
N THR A 335 7.86 -14.92 -74.73
CA THR A 335 8.22 -13.53 -75.00
C THR A 335 7.34 -12.57 -74.20
N PRO A 336 7.93 -11.56 -73.53
CA PRO A 336 7.15 -10.56 -72.81
C PRO A 336 6.44 -9.62 -73.79
N THR A 337 5.32 -9.07 -73.36
CA THR A 337 4.50 -8.09 -74.07
C THR A 337 4.49 -6.79 -73.26
N THR A 338 5.00 -5.71 -73.84
CA THR A 338 5.02 -4.37 -73.23
C THR A 338 3.75 -3.61 -73.59
N VAL A 339 3.08 -3.02 -72.60
CA VAL A 339 1.88 -2.22 -72.81
C VAL A 339 1.93 -0.86 -72.14
N ASP A 340 1.32 0.14 -72.78
CA ASP A 340 1.14 1.48 -72.21
C ASP A 340 -0.35 1.75 -71.99
N VAL A 341 -0.84 1.43 -70.80
CA VAL A 341 -2.28 1.48 -70.47
C VAL A 341 -2.51 2.41 -69.29
N ARG A 342 -3.48 3.31 -69.42
CA ARG A 342 -3.98 4.08 -68.27
C ARG A 342 -5.00 3.25 -67.53
N ILE A 343 -4.89 3.20 -66.21
CA ILE A 343 -5.76 2.39 -65.37
C ILE A 343 -6.78 3.29 -64.68
N VAL A 344 -8.04 2.89 -64.76
CA VAL A 344 -9.11 3.47 -63.95
C VAL A 344 -9.76 2.31 -63.21
N ALA A 345 -9.76 2.32 -61.90
CA ALA A 345 -10.37 1.28 -61.08
C ALA A 345 -11.61 1.83 -60.37
N ALA A 346 -12.58 0.97 -60.10
CA ALA A 346 -13.75 1.30 -59.31
C ALA A 346 -14.05 0.19 -58.29
N THR A 347 -14.61 0.57 -57.15
CA THR A 347 -15.04 -0.37 -56.11
C THR A 347 -16.09 0.27 -55.20
N ASN A 348 -17.00 -0.54 -54.69
CA ASN A 348 -17.87 -0.17 -53.57
C ASN A 348 -17.30 -0.56 -52.19
N ARG A 349 -16.23 -1.36 -52.15
CA ARG A 349 -15.61 -1.86 -50.91
C ARG A 349 -14.56 -0.89 -50.40
N ASP A 350 -14.45 -0.81 -49.07
CA ASP A 350 -13.38 -0.08 -48.40
C ASP A 350 -12.07 -0.86 -48.50
N LEU A 351 -11.20 -0.44 -49.43
CA LEU A 351 -9.91 -1.07 -49.66
C LEU A 351 -8.93 -0.81 -48.51
N GLN A 352 -9.00 0.32 -47.80
CA GLN A 352 -8.09 0.60 -46.69
C GLN A 352 -8.36 -0.35 -45.52
N ARG A 353 -9.64 -0.55 -45.23
CA ARG A 353 -10.06 -1.58 -44.28
C ARG A 353 -9.63 -2.97 -44.75
N GLY A 354 -9.75 -3.25 -46.06
CA GLY A 354 -9.33 -4.54 -46.62
C GLY A 354 -7.86 -4.86 -46.48
N VAL A 355 -7.00 -3.88 -46.68
CA VAL A 355 -5.55 -3.97 -46.42
C VAL A 355 -5.27 -4.25 -44.95
N THR A 356 -5.99 -3.58 -44.05
CA THR A 356 -5.81 -3.76 -42.60
C THR A 356 -6.23 -5.16 -42.14
N GLU A 357 -7.30 -5.70 -42.74
CA GLU A 357 -7.86 -7.02 -42.43
C GLU A 357 -7.19 -8.17 -43.21
N GLY A 358 -6.34 -7.85 -44.21
CA GLY A 358 -5.57 -8.81 -44.99
C GLY A 358 -6.35 -9.58 -46.06
N TRP A 359 -7.53 -9.11 -46.47
CA TRP A 359 -8.28 -9.69 -47.59
C TRP A 359 -8.03 -8.99 -48.94
N PHE A 360 -7.43 -7.80 -48.90
CA PHE A 360 -6.92 -7.01 -50.02
C PHE A 360 -5.51 -6.54 -49.67
#